data_AF-A0A3M1AS43-F1
#
_entry.id   AF-A0A3M1AS43-F1
#
_cell.length_a   1.000
_cell.length_b   1.000
_cell.length_c   1.000
_cell.angle_alpha   90.00
_cell.angle_beta   90.00
_cell.angle_gamma   90.00
#
_symmetry.space_group_name_H-M   'P 1'
#
loop_
_entity.id
_entity.type
_entity.pdbx_description
1 polymer ?
#
loop_
_entity_poly.entity_id
_entity_poly.type
_entity_poly.pdbx_seq_one_letter_code
_entity_poly.pdbx_strand_id
1 'polypeptide(L)'
;MNVCFVTSECVPFVKTGGLADVSGALPAALARLGAKVKVFLPLYGTIDPEKFDLTFVEDLKNLPVQLGPKSVSFNVWYRQDGPTGVEYYFIDYPPYYHRSKIYTSDPDEDERFILLQDATMIILQHLRWPANILHCNDWQTSLLPAYLKMKYNWDQLFTHTRSVLSIHNIGYQGIFGYETLLKTGLPEYEFYPTGPFEFHGKFSFLKTGIVFADVINTVSETYAREIQTPEYGAGMEGVLQTRKTDLYGILNGVDNHGWNPRTDPFIPYNYNLRNLRSKLMNKQALLERLNLPFNERTPVIGVVSRLVSQKGFDLVQPLLPRLMKHRLQMVVLGTGEPSLENFFRQAAASYPQQFATHIGFNNELAHLITAGADIFLMPSRYEPCGLNQMYSLMYGTVPVVRKTGGLADTVIDYYKHPDRGNGFTFKGYSPVALYQALERAISLFPQKAAWRELMKRGMKSDFSWKRSAQKYLQLYETALRKSSREMDLV
;
A
#
# COMPACT_ATOMS: atom_id res chain seq x y z
N MET A 1 14.28 -3.25 -20.30
CA MET A 1 14.74 -3.53 -18.92
C MET A 1 14.02 -4.78 -18.41
N ASN A 2 14.74 -5.71 -17.81
CA ASN A 2 14.24 -6.93 -17.19
C ASN A 2 14.03 -6.69 -15.69
N VAL A 3 12.79 -6.82 -15.19
CA VAL A 3 12.44 -6.60 -13.78
C VAL A 3 11.91 -7.90 -13.16
N CYS A 4 12.65 -8.47 -12.21
CA CYS A 4 12.15 -9.49 -11.29
C CYS A 4 11.43 -8.76 -10.15
N PHE A 5 10.12 -8.97 -10.03
CA PHE A 5 9.29 -8.32 -9.03
C PHE A 5 8.81 -9.38 -8.03
N VAL A 6 9.21 -9.27 -6.77
CA VAL A 6 8.89 -10.29 -5.75
C VAL A 6 7.94 -9.69 -4.72
N THR A 7 6.88 -10.42 -4.39
CA THR A 7 5.82 -9.96 -3.49
C THR A 7 5.18 -11.12 -2.74
N SER A 8 4.65 -10.84 -1.55
CA SER A 8 3.81 -11.79 -0.80
C SER A 8 2.34 -11.73 -1.21
N GLU A 9 1.88 -10.68 -1.87
CA GLU A 9 0.49 -10.55 -2.29
C GLU A 9 0.34 -9.81 -3.62
N CYS A 10 -0.71 -10.12 -4.38
CA CYS A 10 -0.95 -9.56 -5.72
C CYS A 10 -2.41 -9.76 -6.13
N VAL A 11 -3.13 -8.68 -6.43
CA VAL A 11 -4.44 -8.79 -7.09
C VAL A 11 -4.27 -9.24 -8.55
N PRO A 12 -5.19 -10.04 -9.11
CA PRO A 12 -6.45 -10.53 -8.51
C PRO A 12 -6.30 -11.82 -7.69
N PHE A 13 -5.10 -12.37 -7.56
CA PHE A 13 -4.88 -13.71 -6.98
C PHE A 13 -5.12 -13.73 -5.48
N VAL A 14 -4.51 -12.80 -4.74
CA VAL A 14 -4.54 -12.78 -3.28
C VAL A 14 -4.34 -11.37 -2.74
N LYS A 15 -5.10 -11.00 -1.69
CA LYS A 15 -5.07 -9.65 -1.10
C LYS A 15 -5.29 -9.66 0.41
N THR A 16 -4.38 -9.03 1.15
CA THR A 16 -4.61 -8.61 2.54
C THR A 16 -4.62 -7.10 2.70
N GLY A 17 -3.81 -6.37 1.93
CA GLY A 17 -3.60 -4.94 2.12
C GLY A 17 -3.34 -4.19 0.83
N GLY A 18 -2.69 -3.02 0.97
CA GLY A 18 -2.37 -2.14 -0.15
C GLY A 18 -1.22 -2.63 -1.02
N LEU A 19 -0.33 -3.50 -0.49
CA LEU A 19 0.75 -4.10 -1.27
C LEU A 19 0.16 -4.92 -2.43
N ALA A 20 -0.91 -5.67 -2.20
CA ALA A 20 -1.57 -6.46 -3.25
C ALA A 20 -2.03 -5.59 -4.43
N ASP A 21 -2.56 -4.38 -4.14
CA ASP A 21 -2.99 -3.43 -5.16
C ASP A 21 -1.80 -2.88 -5.96
N VAL A 22 -0.67 -2.60 -5.30
CA VAL A 22 0.58 -2.21 -5.99
C VAL A 22 1.08 -3.34 -6.88
N SER A 23 1.16 -4.55 -6.34
CA SER A 23 1.69 -5.72 -7.04
C SER A 23 0.83 -6.16 -8.22
N GLY A 24 -0.48 -5.90 -8.19
CA GLY A 24 -1.36 -6.17 -9.33
C GLY A 24 -1.28 -5.11 -10.44
N ALA A 25 -0.89 -3.88 -10.12
CA ALA A 25 -0.99 -2.75 -11.06
C ALA A 25 0.36 -2.22 -11.56
N LEU A 26 1.37 -2.15 -10.70
CA LEU A 26 2.69 -1.62 -11.04
C LEU A 26 3.41 -2.49 -12.10
N PRO A 27 3.48 -3.83 -11.99
CA PRO A 27 4.07 -4.68 -13.03
C PRO A 27 3.47 -4.44 -14.42
N ALA A 28 2.14 -4.39 -14.50
CA ALA A 28 1.41 -4.10 -15.73
C ALA A 28 1.72 -2.70 -16.28
N ALA A 29 1.83 -1.69 -15.39
CA ALA A 29 2.16 -0.33 -15.79
C ALA A 29 3.61 -0.19 -16.29
N LEU A 30 4.56 -0.89 -15.65
CA LEU A 30 5.95 -0.98 -16.11
C LEU A 30 6.05 -1.68 -17.47
N ALA A 31 5.30 -2.77 -17.66
CA ALA A 31 5.28 -3.52 -18.91
C ALA A 31 4.76 -2.68 -20.09
N ARG A 32 3.70 -1.90 -19.86
CA ARG A 32 3.19 -0.92 -20.85
C ARG A 32 4.20 0.18 -21.20
N LEU A 33 5.19 0.42 -20.36
CA LEU A 33 6.30 1.33 -20.60
C LEU A 33 7.55 0.63 -21.18
N GLY A 34 7.45 -0.65 -21.54
CA GLY A 34 8.49 -1.41 -22.23
C GLY A 34 9.39 -2.28 -21.33
N ALA A 35 9.09 -2.40 -20.04
CA ALA A 35 9.78 -3.35 -19.17
C ALA A 35 9.30 -4.79 -19.41
N LYS A 36 10.21 -5.76 -19.32
CA LYS A 36 9.85 -7.18 -19.24
C LYS A 36 9.77 -7.55 -17.77
N VAL A 37 8.59 -7.90 -17.28
CA VAL A 37 8.35 -8.10 -15.84
C VAL A 37 7.97 -9.54 -15.56
N LYS A 38 8.71 -10.18 -14.64
CA LYS A 38 8.38 -11.47 -14.06
C LYS A 38 8.04 -11.26 -12.58
N VAL A 39 6.82 -11.61 -12.19
CA VAL A 39 6.30 -11.48 -10.82
C VAL A 39 6.40 -12.84 -10.12
N PHE A 40 6.99 -12.85 -8.93
CA PHE A 40 7.16 -14.04 -8.09
C PHE A 40 6.39 -13.87 -6.79
N LEU A 41 5.55 -14.85 -6.47
CA LEU A 41 4.73 -14.88 -5.26
C LEU A 41 4.43 -16.32 -4.82
N PRO A 42 4.03 -16.55 -3.55
CA PRO A 42 3.60 -17.87 -3.13
C PRO A 42 2.26 -18.29 -3.76
N LEU A 43 2.11 -19.59 -4.03
CA LEU A 43 0.80 -20.19 -4.32
C LEU A 43 0.08 -20.48 -3.00
N TYR A 44 -0.68 -19.50 -2.50
CA TYR A 44 -1.52 -19.71 -1.32
C TYR A 44 -2.68 -20.65 -1.63
N GLY A 45 -3.12 -21.42 -0.65
CA GLY A 45 -4.25 -22.36 -0.82
C GLY A 45 -5.59 -21.70 -1.17
N THR A 46 -5.70 -20.38 -1.05
CA THR A 46 -6.85 -19.58 -1.51
C THR A 46 -6.79 -19.21 -3.00
N ILE A 47 -5.65 -19.44 -3.66
CA ILE A 47 -5.45 -19.24 -5.09
C ILE A 47 -5.80 -20.55 -5.78
N ASP A 48 -6.93 -20.56 -6.47
CA ASP A 48 -7.38 -21.69 -7.28
C ASP A 48 -6.65 -21.68 -8.65
N PRO A 49 -5.81 -22.68 -8.95
CA PRO A 49 -5.07 -22.75 -10.21
C PRO A 49 -5.98 -22.77 -11.44
N GLU A 50 -7.12 -23.47 -11.39
CA GLU A 50 -8.04 -23.57 -12.53
C GLU A 50 -8.74 -22.23 -12.77
N LYS A 51 -9.24 -21.60 -11.71
CA LYS A 51 -9.90 -20.29 -11.78
C LYS A 51 -9.03 -19.20 -12.41
N PHE A 52 -7.72 -19.27 -12.19
CA PHE A 52 -6.77 -18.27 -12.67
C PHE A 52 -5.96 -18.73 -13.89
N ASP A 53 -6.32 -19.86 -14.52
CA ASP A 53 -5.63 -20.43 -15.69
C ASP A 53 -4.13 -20.64 -15.45
N LEU A 54 -3.77 -21.11 -14.25
CA LEU A 54 -2.38 -21.39 -13.91
C LEU A 54 -1.94 -22.72 -14.53
N THR A 55 -0.77 -22.73 -15.15
CA THR A 55 -0.17 -23.93 -15.75
C THR A 55 0.97 -24.42 -14.88
N PHE A 56 0.97 -25.70 -14.51
CA PHE A 56 2.08 -26.31 -13.81
C PHE A 56 3.33 -26.37 -14.71
N VAL A 57 4.50 -25.97 -14.20
CA VAL A 57 5.74 -25.94 -14.97
C VAL A 57 6.55 -27.21 -14.69
N GLU A 58 6.42 -28.20 -15.58
CA GLU A 58 7.09 -29.50 -15.44
C GLU A 58 8.62 -29.42 -15.28
N ASP A 59 9.26 -28.47 -15.98
CA ASP A 59 10.72 -28.26 -15.91
C ASP A 59 11.18 -27.65 -14.57
N LEU A 60 10.25 -27.12 -13.77
CA LEU A 60 10.49 -26.50 -12.46
C LEU A 60 9.79 -27.27 -11.33
N LYS A 61 9.60 -28.58 -11.49
CA LYS A 61 9.02 -29.45 -10.46
C LYS A 61 10.06 -29.91 -9.44
N ASN A 62 9.63 -30.05 -8.19
CA ASN A 62 10.41 -30.58 -7.07
C ASN A 62 11.81 -29.97 -6.95
N LEU A 63 11.96 -28.67 -7.21
CA LEU A 63 13.24 -27.98 -7.12
C LEU A 63 13.70 -27.91 -5.65
N PRO A 64 14.91 -28.37 -5.31
CA PRO A 64 15.37 -28.43 -3.94
C PRO A 64 15.82 -27.05 -3.43
N VAL A 65 15.55 -26.78 -2.15
CA VAL A 65 16.04 -25.62 -1.39
C VAL A 65 16.50 -26.09 -0.03
N GLN A 66 17.69 -25.67 0.36
CA GLN A 66 18.21 -25.91 1.70
C GLN A 66 17.85 -24.73 2.62
N LEU A 67 17.06 -25.01 3.66
CA LEU A 67 16.67 -24.10 4.73
C LEU A 67 17.34 -24.56 6.03
N GLY A 68 18.59 -24.14 6.26
CA GLY A 68 19.38 -24.59 7.40
C GLY A 68 19.61 -26.11 7.35
N PRO A 69 19.18 -26.91 8.36
CA PRO A 69 19.30 -28.37 8.31
C PRO A 69 18.20 -29.05 7.46
N LYS A 70 17.17 -28.32 7.04
CA LYS A 70 16.00 -28.88 6.34
C LYS A 70 16.14 -28.69 4.83
N SER A 71 16.03 -29.78 4.07
CA SER A 71 15.87 -29.71 2.61
C SER A 71 14.37 -29.78 2.28
N VAL A 72 13.87 -28.80 1.55
CA VAL A 72 12.49 -28.79 1.02
C VAL A 72 12.53 -28.78 -0.50
N SER A 73 11.49 -29.31 -1.15
CA SER A 73 11.32 -29.22 -2.59
C SER A 73 10.02 -28.50 -2.90
N PHE A 74 10.07 -27.53 -3.80
CA PHE A 74 8.93 -26.73 -4.20
C PHE A 74 8.59 -26.96 -5.68
N ASN A 75 7.36 -26.64 -6.04
CA ASN A 75 6.88 -26.64 -7.42
C ASN A 75 6.59 -25.23 -7.90
N VAL A 76 6.45 -25.07 -9.22
CA VAL A 76 6.14 -23.76 -9.81
C VAL A 76 4.93 -23.87 -10.72
N TRP A 77 4.00 -22.94 -10.53
CA TRP A 77 2.91 -22.68 -11.46
C TRP A 77 3.14 -21.36 -12.17
N TYR A 78 2.61 -21.23 -13.38
CA TYR A 78 2.90 -20.13 -14.27
C TYR A 78 1.63 -19.58 -14.92
N ARG A 79 1.62 -18.27 -15.14
CA ARG A 79 0.63 -17.58 -15.98
C ARG A 79 1.27 -16.40 -16.69
N GLN A 80 0.81 -16.09 -17.90
CA GLN A 80 1.09 -14.82 -18.54
C GLN A 80 -0.19 -13.99 -18.70
N ASP A 81 -0.13 -12.71 -18.33
CA ASP A 81 -1.19 -11.76 -18.66
C ASP A 81 -1.07 -11.38 -20.15
N GLY A 82 -1.99 -11.86 -20.99
CA GLY A 82 -1.95 -11.61 -22.43
C GLY A 82 -1.87 -10.13 -22.82
N PRO A 83 -2.70 -9.23 -22.26
CA PRO A 83 -2.69 -7.81 -22.60
C PRO A 83 -1.39 -7.06 -22.26
N THR A 84 -0.71 -7.42 -21.18
CA THR A 84 0.50 -6.69 -20.72
C THR A 84 1.80 -7.45 -20.95
N GLY A 85 1.73 -8.76 -21.18
CA GLY A 85 2.87 -9.66 -21.29
C GLY A 85 3.56 -9.97 -19.95
N VAL A 86 3.02 -9.50 -18.82
CA VAL A 86 3.58 -9.78 -17.48
C VAL A 86 3.46 -11.28 -17.20
N GLU A 87 4.57 -11.86 -16.76
CA GLU A 87 4.67 -13.28 -16.42
C GLU A 87 4.61 -13.44 -14.90
N TYR A 88 3.82 -14.38 -14.42
CA TYR A 88 3.61 -14.68 -13.00
C TYR A 88 4.08 -16.09 -12.70
N TYR A 89 4.93 -16.24 -11.69
CA TYR A 89 5.46 -17.50 -11.20
C TYR A 89 5.04 -17.69 -9.75
N PHE A 90 4.23 -18.73 -9.50
CA PHE A 90 3.71 -19.06 -8.19
C PHE A 90 4.51 -20.20 -7.58
N ILE A 91 5.15 -19.94 -6.44
CA ILE A 91 5.96 -20.92 -5.72
C ILE A 91 5.03 -21.74 -4.83
N ASP A 92 4.92 -23.03 -5.12
CA ASP A 92 4.01 -23.95 -4.46
C ASP A 92 4.77 -24.91 -3.54
N TYR A 93 4.46 -24.82 -2.26
CA TYR A 93 4.89 -25.75 -1.22
C TYR A 93 3.77 -25.80 -0.18
N PRO A 94 2.83 -26.75 -0.30
CA PRO A 94 1.59 -26.78 0.48
C PRO A 94 1.76 -26.64 1.99
N PRO A 95 2.76 -27.27 2.67
CA PRO A 95 2.95 -27.11 4.11
C PRO A 95 3.15 -25.65 4.58
N TYR A 96 3.67 -24.78 3.73
CA TYR A 96 3.87 -23.36 4.04
C TYR A 96 2.75 -22.46 3.50
N TYR A 97 2.25 -22.71 2.29
CA TYR A 97 1.38 -21.74 1.63
C TYR A 97 -0.10 -22.10 1.64
N HIS A 98 -0.48 -23.36 1.89
CA HIS A 98 -1.88 -23.80 1.89
C HIS A 98 -2.49 -23.68 3.30
N ARG A 99 -2.38 -22.49 3.89
CA ARG A 99 -2.93 -22.13 5.21
C ARG A 99 -4.20 -21.29 5.07
N SER A 100 -4.97 -21.20 6.15
CA SER A 100 -6.19 -20.39 6.21
C SER A 100 -5.94 -18.88 6.14
N LYS A 101 -4.72 -18.44 6.49
CA LYS A 101 -4.29 -17.03 6.47
C LYS A 101 -2.97 -16.88 5.71
N ILE A 102 -2.83 -15.75 5.04
CA ILE A 102 -1.62 -15.38 4.27
C ILE A 102 -0.45 -15.08 5.21
N TYR A 103 -0.67 -14.20 6.20
CA TYR A 103 0.27 -13.94 7.30
C TYR A 103 -0.19 -14.65 8.56
N THR A 104 0.75 -15.30 9.24
CA THR A 104 0.47 -16.09 10.44
C THR A 104 1.36 -15.68 11.61
N SER A 105 1.12 -16.29 12.77
CA SER A 105 2.03 -16.25 13.91
C SER A 105 2.63 -17.63 14.17
N ASP A 106 2.64 -18.48 13.15
CA ASP A 106 3.11 -19.85 13.27
C ASP A 106 4.65 -19.87 13.45
N PRO A 107 5.22 -20.88 14.13
CA PRO A 107 6.64 -20.92 14.45
C PRO A 107 7.59 -20.92 13.24
N ASP A 108 7.08 -21.27 12.05
CA ASP A 108 7.83 -21.37 10.80
C ASP A 108 7.52 -20.23 9.82
N GLU A 109 6.92 -19.12 10.28
CA GLU A 109 6.61 -17.96 9.45
C GLU A 109 7.85 -17.41 8.72
N ASP A 110 9.02 -17.51 9.37
CA ASP A 110 10.31 -17.18 8.78
C ASP A 110 10.63 -18.06 7.56
N GLU A 111 10.54 -19.38 7.70
CA GLU A 111 10.85 -20.36 6.66
C GLU A 111 10.01 -20.16 5.41
N ARG A 112 8.74 -19.78 5.55
CA ARG A 112 7.84 -19.51 4.43
C ARG A 112 8.38 -18.43 3.51
N PHE A 113 8.94 -17.37 4.08
CA PHE A 113 9.45 -16.23 3.32
C PHE A 113 10.94 -16.36 2.99
N ILE A 114 11.70 -17.18 3.71
CA ILE A 114 13.03 -17.62 3.25
C ILE A 114 12.86 -18.45 1.96
N LEU A 115 11.92 -19.40 1.94
CA LEU A 115 11.63 -20.22 0.77
C LEU A 115 11.24 -19.38 -0.45
N LEU A 116 10.36 -18.39 -0.30
CA LEU A 116 9.94 -17.50 -1.39
C LEU A 116 11.15 -16.86 -2.09
N GLN A 117 12.12 -16.40 -1.30
CA GLN A 117 13.27 -15.65 -1.78
C GLN A 117 14.30 -16.56 -2.43
N ASP A 118 14.64 -17.70 -1.82
CA ASP A 118 15.54 -18.69 -2.39
C ASP A 118 14.97 -19.33 -3.66
N ALA A 119 13.69 -19.73 -3.61
CA ALA A 119 12.99 -20.28 -4.77
C ALA A 119 13.00 -19.31 -5.96
N THR A 120 12.82 -18.00 -5.71
CA THR A 120 12.90 -16.99 -6.76
C THR A 120 14.27 -16.99 -7.44
N MET A 121 15.36 -16.98 -6.67
CA MET A 121 16.72 -16.99 -7.22
C MET A 121 16.99 -18.27 -8.04
N ILE A 122 16.55 -19.43 -7.53
CA ILE A 122 16.69 -20.72 -8.23
C ILE A 122 15.89 -20.74 -9.53
N ILE A 123 14.66 -20.22 -9.54
CA ILE A 123 13.85 -20.15 -10.77
C ILE A 123 14.54 -19.25 -11.80
N LEU A 124 15.08 -18.09 -11.40
CA LEU A 124 15.82 -17.21 -12.30
C LEU A 124 17.02 -17.90 -12.95
N GLN A 125 17.76 -18.73 -12.19
CA GLN A 125 18.87 -19.55 -12.70
C GLN A 125 18.39 -20.58 -13.73
N HIS A 126 17.31 -21.31 -13.43
CA HIS A 126 16.74 -22.31 -14.36
C HIS A 126 16.23 -21.66 -15.65
N LEU A 127 15.59 -20.49 -15.55
CA LEU A 127 15.13 -19.72 -16.70
C LEU A 127 16.29 -19.04 -17.46
N ARG A 128 17.52 -19.04 -16.91
CA ARG A 128 18.69 -18.30 -17.41
C ARG A 128 18.33 -16.85 -17.72
N TRP A 129 17.58 -16.21 -16.81
CA TRP A 129 17.01 -14.90 -17.04
C TRP A 129 17.77 -13.81 -16.26
N PRO A 130 18.64 -13.02 -16.92
CA PRO A 130 19.41 -11.98 -16.25
C PRO A 130 18.50 -10.79 -15.93
N ALA A 131 18.01 -10.74 -14.70
CA ALA A 131 17.25 -9.62 -14.19
C ALA A 131 18.15 -8.37 -14.13
N ASN A 132 17.72 -7.23 -14.69
CA ASN A 132 18.42 -5.97 -14.45
C ASN A 132 18.07 -5.45 -13.05
N ILE A 133 16.81 -5.60 -12.65
CA ILE A 133 16.29 -5.16 -11.37
C ILE A 133 15.67 -6.33 -10.62
N LEU A 134 16.04 -6.47 -9.35
CA LEU A 134 15.38 -7.31 -8.36
C LEU A 134 14.58 -6.40 -7.42
N HIS A 135 13.29 -6.22 -7.71
CA HIS A 135 12.39 -5.37 -6.95
C HIS A 135 11.73 -6.19 -5.83
N CYS A 136 12.20 -5.94 -4.62
CA CYS A 136 11.74 -6.54 -3.38
C CYS A 136 10.66 -5.65 -2.75
N ASN A 137 9.54 -6.23 -2.33
CA ASN A 137 8.48 -5.55 -1.60
C ASN A 137 8.35 -6.07 -0.17
N ASP A 138 8.48 -5.17 0.79
CA ASP A 138 8.38 -5.41 2.24
C ASP A 138 9.31 -6.50 2.80
N TRP A 139 9.16 -6.77 4.10
CA TRP A 139 10.03 -7.66 4.87
C TRP A 139 10.06 -9.10 4.32
N GLN A 140 8.98 -9.55 3.70
CA GLN A 140 8.83 -10.90 3.12
C GLN A 140 9.83 -11.20 2.00
N THR A 141 10.39 -10.15 1.40
CA THR A 141 11.33 -10.26 0.28
C THR A 141 12.64 -9.50 0.54
N SER A 142 12.86 -9.06 1.78
CA SER A 142 13.96 -8.18 2.15
C SER A 142 15.31 -8.87 2.37
N LEU A 143 15.40 -10.21 2.33
CA LEU A 143 16.69 -10.91 2.31
C LEU A 143 17.30 -10.96 0.90
N LEU A 144 16.51 -10.81 -0.16
CA LEU A 144 16.98 -10.85 -1.56
C LEU A 144 18.17 -9.92 -1.85
N PRO A 145 18.22 -8.66 -1.36
CA PRO A 145 19.41 -7.82 -1.55
C PRO A 145 20.68 -8.40 -0.92
N ALA A 146 20.58 -9.01 0.27
CA ALA A 146 21.70 -9.67 0.93
C ALA A 146 22.06 -10.98 0.21
N TYR A 147 21.06 -11.75 -0.24
CA TYR A 147 21.27 -12.95 -1.06
C TYR A 147 22.04 -12.63 -2.33
N LEU A 148 21.67 -11.57 -3.04
CA LEU A 148 22.37 -11.11 -4.24
C LEU A 148 23.86 -10.80 -3.94
N LYS A 149 24.14 -10.16 -2.81
CA LYS A 149 25.50 -9.69 -2.46
C LYS A 149 26.37 -10.73 -1.77
N MET A 150 25.78 -11.74 -1.11
CA MET A 150 26.50 -12.62 -0.20
C MET A 150 26.31 -14.12 -0.49
N LYS A 151 25.16 -14.52 -1.04
CA LYS A 151 24.82 -15.94 -1.28
C LYS A 151 24.91 -16.34 -2.75
N TYR A 152 24.54 -15.44 -3.65
CA TYR A 152 24.49 -15.65 -5.11
C TYR A 152 25.48 -14.77 -5.88
N ASN A 153 26.41 -14.09 -5.19
CA ASN A 153 27.40 -13.21 -5.81
C ASN A 153 28.41 -13.95 -6.73
N TRP A 154 28.52 -15.27 -6.60
CA TRP A 154 29.35 -16.13 -7.44
C TRP A 154 28.74 -16.37 -8.83
N ASP A 155 27.43 -16.15 -8.98
CA ASP A 155 26.72 -16.43 -10.22
C ASP A 155 26.80 -15.23 -11.18
N GLN A 156 27.43 -15.46 -12.33
CA GLN A 156 27.59 -14.45 -13.38
C GLN A 156 26.23 -13.95 -13.92
N LEU A 157 25.16 -14.75 -13.80
CA LEU A 157 23.81 -14.36 -14.19
C LEU A 157 23.36 -13.07 -13.50
N PHE A 158 23.81 -12.83 -12.27
CA PHE A 158 23.36 -11.72 -11.43
C PHE A 158 24.39 -10.59 -11.27
N THR A 159 25.52 -10.65 -11.98
CA THR A 159 26.61 -9.65 -11.86
C THR A 159 26.14 -8.21 -12.10
N HIS A 160 25.18 -8.01 -13.00
CA HIS A 160 24.62 -6.69 -13.31
C HIS A 160 23.22 -6.46 -12.73
N THR A 161 22.73 -7.36 -11.89
CA THR A 161 21.44 -7.20 -11.22
C THR A 161 21.57 -6.18 -10.10
N ARG A 162 20.58 -5.28 -9.98
CA ARG A 162 20.49 -4.32 -8.88
C ARG A 162 19.19 -4.48 -8.11
N SER A 163 19.29 -4.31 -6.80
CA SER A 163 18.20 -4.51 -5.86
C SER A 163 17.51 -3.18 -5.54
N VAL A 164 16.17 -3.21 -5.60
CA VAL A 164 15.30 -2.10 -5.18
C VAL A 164 14.40 -2.64 -4.09
N LEU A 165 14.43 -2.06 -2.89
CA LEU A 165 13.54 -2.46 -1.80
C LEU A 165 12.44 -1.41 -1.61
N SER A 166 11.17 -1.80 -1.83
CA SER A 166 10.01 -0.98 -1.49
C SER A 166 9.48 -1.32 -0.09
N ILE A 167 9.44 -0.32 0.79
CA ILE A 167 8.82 -0.37 2.11
C ILE A 167 7.41 0.23 2.01
N HIS A 168 6.37 -0.59 2.08
CA HIS A 168 4.97 -0.15 2.04
C HIS A 168 4.45 0.22 3.43
N ASN A 169 5.00 -0.40 4.48
CA ASN A 169 4.73 -0.03 5.87
C ASN A 169 5.88 -0.44 6.80
N ILE A 170 6.58 0.54 7.37
CA ILE A 170 7.74 0.33 8.27
C ILE A 170 7.38 -0.40 9.57
N GLY A 171 6.09 -0.46 9.94
CA GLY A 171 5.62 -1.14 11.14
C GLY A 171 5.70 -2.67 11.08
N TYR A 172 5.89 -3.26 9.89
CA TYR A 172 6.03 -4.71 9.72
C TYR A 172 7.45 -5.05 9.24
N GLN A 173 8.25 -5.66 10.11
CA GLN A 173 9.71 -5.69 9.94
C GLN A 173 10.31 -7.11 9.79
N GLY A 174 9.50 -8.16 9.96
CA GLY A 174 9.96 -9.55 9.95
C GLY A 174 11.07 -9.78 10.98
N ILE A 175 10.73 -9.61 12.26
CA ILE A 175 11.67 -9.78 13.39
C ILE A 175 11.54 -11.19 13.95
N PHE A 176 12.62 -11.94 13.90
CA PHE A 176 12.71 -13.33 14.34
C PHE A 176 13.89 -13.56 15.28
N GLY A 177 13.99 -14.73 15.90
CA GLY A 177 15.15 -15.08 16.71
C GLY A 177 16.41 -15.34 15.87
N TYR A 178 17.54 -15.50 16.56
CA TYR A 178 18.83 -15.78 15.92
C TYR A 178 18.81 -17.06 15.08
N GLU A 179 18.10 -18.07 15.55
CA GLU A 179 17.94 -19.38 14.90
C GLU A 179 17.45 -19.29 13.45
N THR A 180 16.70 -18.23 13.12
CA THR A 180 16.24 -17.97 11.76
C THR A 180 17.40 -17.68 10.81
N LEU A 181 18.46 -17.01 11.26
CA LEU A 181 19.64 -16.71 10.43
C LEU A 181 20.27 -17.99 9.89
N LEU A 182 20.35 -19.03 10.74
CA LEU A 182 20.89 -20.34 10.39
C LEU A 182 20.12 -21.02 9.24
N LYS A 183 18.86 -20.63 9.02
CA LYS A 183 18.00 -21.15 7.96
C LYS A 183 18.22 -20.48 6.61
N THR A 184 18.84 -19.29 6.58
CA THR A 184 18.97 -18.46 5.37
C THR A 184 20.17 -18.80 4.50
N GLY A 185 21.21 -19.41 5.08
CA GLY A 185 22.51 -19.56 4.43
C GLY A 185 23.32 -18.26 4.29
N LEU A 186 22.89 -17.19 4.97
CA LEU A 186 23.71 -15.97 5.14
C LEU A 186 24.80 -16.20 6.21
N PRO A 187 25.94 -15.50 6.13
CA PRO A 187 27.03 -15.72 7.05
C PRO A 187 26.72 -15.19 8.46
N GLU A 188 26.91 -16.06 9.45
CA GLU A 188 26.62 -15.74 10.86
C GLU A 188 27.48 -14.59 11.42
N TYR A 189 28.69 -14.36 10.89
CA TYR A 189 29.60 -13.32 11.38
C TYR A 189 29.09 -11.88 11.13
N GLU A 190 28.06 -11.70 10.31
CA GLU A 190 27.38 -10.41 10.12
C GLU A 190 26.27 -10.17 11.16
N PHE A 191 26.03 -11.13 12.05
CA PHE A 191 25.16 -10.96 13.21
C PHE A 191 25.98 -10.61 14.45
N TYR A 192 26.13 -9.32 14.69
CA TYR A 192 26.74 -8.76 15.90
C TYR A 192 25.96 -7.52 16.33
N PRO A 193 26.09 -7.03 17.58
CA PRO A 193 25.38 -5.84 18.02
C PRO A 193 25.61 -4.67 17.05
N THR A 194 24.52 -4.06 16.58
CA THR A 194 24.48 -3.00 15.54
C THR A 194 24.84 -3.44 14.12
N GLY A 195 25.24 -4.69 13.93
CA GLY A 195 25.56 -5.30 12.64
C GLY A 195 24.36 -5.31 11.67
N PRO A 196 24.59 -5.65 10.40
CA PRO A 196 23.59 -5.44 9.35
C PRO A 196 22.32 -6.30 9.51
N PHE A 197 22.41 -7.44 10.18
CA PHE A 197 21.31 -8.39 10.40
C PHE A 197 20.56 -8.18 11.73
N GLU A 198 21.29 -7.75 12.76
CA GLU A 198 20.82 -7.69 14.16
C GLU A 198 19.93 -6.46 14.41
N PHE A 199 18.80 -6.63 15.08
CA PHE A 199 17.91 -5.54 15.50
C PHE A 199 17.32 -5.83 16.88
N HIS A 200 17.85 -5.16 17.91
CA HIS A 200 17.45 -5.33 19.32
C HIS A 200 17.55 -6.79 19.83
N GLY A 201 18.70 -7.43 19.57
CA GLY A 201 19.03 -8.81 19.92
C GLY A 201 18.39 -9.86 19.03
N LYS A 202 17.68 -9.45 17.97
CA LYS A 202 16.91 -10.31 17.08
C LYS A 202 17.36 -10.19 15.64
N PHE A 203 16.98 -11.12 14.78
CA PHE A 203 17.22 -11.02 13.34
C PHE A 203 16.07 -10.29 12.66
N SER A 204 16.36 -9.24 11.87
CA SER A 204 15.32 -8.51 11.11
C SER A 204 15.53 -8.64 9.61
N PHE A 205 14.52 -9.17 8.92
CA PHE A 205 14.54 -9.27 7.46
C PHE A 205 14.54 -7.88 6.83
N LEU A 206 13.69 -6.98 7.31
CA LEU A 206 13.60 -5.63 6.76
C LEU A 206 14.88 -4.82 6.98
N LYS A 207 15.49 -4.89 8.18
CA LYS A 207 16.79 -4.23 8.42
C LYS A 207 17.84 -4.74 7.45
N THR A 208 17.93 -6.06 7.30
CA THR A 208 18.85 -6.70 6.35
C THR A 208 18.65 -6.15 4.94
N GLY A 209 17.40 -6.09 4.46
CA GLY A 209 17.10 -5.51 3.15
C GLY A 209 17.47 -4.04 3.02
N ILE A 210 17.17 -3.22 4.03
CA ILE A 210 17.54 -1.80 4.05
C ILE A 210 19.06 -1.64 3.95
N VAL A 211 19.83 -2.45 4.67
CA VAL A 211 21.28 -2.35 4.69
C VAL A 211 21.91 -2.80 3.36
N PHE A 212 21.36 -3.82 2.71
CA PHE A 212 21.98 -4.38 1.50
C PHE A 212 21.38 -3.89 0.18
N ALA A 213 20.17 -3.31 0.15
CA ALA A 213 19.56 -2.80 -1.09
C ALA A 213 20.43 -1.73 -1.77
N ASP A 214 20.42 -1.68 -3.12
CA ASP A 214 21.14 -0.64 -3.87
C ASP A 214 20.39 0.69 -3.81
N VAL A 215 19.05 0.63 -3.85
CA VAL A 215 18.17 1.76 -3.54
C VAL A 215 16.95 1.28 -2.75
N ILE A 216 16.42 2.18 -1.93
CA ILE A 216 15.24 1.97 -1.09
C ILE A 216 14.15 2.91 -1.58
N ASN A 217 12.93 2.42 -1.67
CA ASN A 217 11.74 3.19 -1.97
C ASN A 217 10.74 3.05 -0.83
N THR A 218 9.95 4.09 -0.60
CA THR A 218 8.69 3.96 0.13
C THR A 218 7.58 4.72 -0.60
N VAL A 219 6.35 4.54 -0.16
CA VAL A 219 5.15 4.86 -0.93
C VAL A 219 4.73 6.35 -0.87
N SER A 220 5.64 7.25 -0.46
CA SER A 220 5.44 8.71 -0.39
C SER A 220 6.76 9.43 -0.10
N GLU A 221 6.93 10.65 -0.65
CA GLU A 221 8.11 11.50 -0.39
C GLU A 221 8.09 12.07 1.03
N THR A 222 6.92 12.45 1.54
CA THR A 222 6.78 12.87 2.94
C THR A 222 7.00 11.70 3.88
N TYR A 223 6.44 10.52 3.58
CA TYR A 223 6.65 9.34 4.42
C TYR A 223 8.12 8.92 4.47
N ALA A 224 8.84 8.99 3.35
CA ALA A 224 10.29 8.74 3.30
C ALA A 224 11.08 9.61 4.29
N ARG A 225 10.65 10.86 4.50
CA ARG A 225 11.25 11.75 5.52
C ARG A 225 10.75 11.42 6.92
N GLU A 226 9.48 11.12 7.08
CA GLU A 226 8.87 10.82 8.39
C GLU A 226 9.47 9.56 9.01
N ILE A 227 9.65 8.47 8.27
CA ILE A 227 10.21 7.21 8.79
C ILE A 227 11.68 7.31 9.23
N GLN A 228 12.35 8.43 8.94
CA GLN A 228 13.68 8.75 9.46
C GLN A 228 13.61 9.45 10.82
N THR A 229 12.43 9.58 11.43
CA THR A 229 12.24 10.19 12.76
C THR A 229 11.78 9.14 13.77
N PRO A 230 12.09 9.30 15.08
CA PRO A 230 11.66 8.34 16.10
C PRO A 230 10.15 8.14 16.18
N GLU A 231 9.36 9.16 15.83
CA GLU A 231 7.90 9.10 15.90
C GLU A 231 7.30 8.09 14.89
N TYR A 232 7.90 7.97 13.71
CA TYR A 232 7.35 7.16 12.61
C TYR A 232 8.27 6.03 12.13
N GLY A 233 9.55 6.02 12.54
CA GLY A 233 10.55 5.06 12.07
C GLY A 233 10.43 3.66 12.65
N ALA A 234 9.61 3.48 13.70
CA ALA A 234 9.40 2.20 14.37
C ALA A 234 10.72 1.51 14.79
N GLY A 235 11.69 2.30 15.25
CA GLY A 235 13.03 1.85 15.65
C GLY A 235 14.04 1.73 14.50
N MET A 236 13.58 1.80 13.24
CA MET A 236 14.44 1.74 12.05
C MET A 236 14.97 3.11 11.61
N GLU A 237 14.57 4.20 12.27
CA GLU A 237 14.95 5.56 11.89
C GLU A 237 16.46 5.74 11.77
N GLY A 238 17.25 5.16 12.68
CA GLY A 238 18.71 5.22 12.63
C GLY A 238 19.29 4.54 11.39
N VAL A 239 18.79 3.35 11.03
CA VAL A 239 19.23 2.60 9.85
C VAL A 239 18.81 3.31 8.56
N LEU A 240 17.60 3.89 8.53
CA LEU A 240 17.12 4.65 7.37
C LEU A 240 17.90 5.96 7.18
N GLN A 241 18.33 6.61 8.27
CA GLN A 241 19.16 7.81 8.21
C GLN A 241 20.55 7.52 7.61
N THR A 242 21.16 6.37 7.89
CA THR A 242 22.45 5.99 7.25
C THR A 242 22.28 5.75 5.76
N ARG A 243 21.08 5.33 5.31
CA ARG A 243 20.72 5.11 3.91
C ARG A 243 19.96 6.28 3.27
N LYS A 244 19.93 7.47 3.88
CA LYS A 244 19.07 8.60 3.44
C LYS A 244 19.25 9.04 1.98
N THR A 245 20.46 8.91 1.43
CA THR A 245 20.76 9.28 0.02
C THR A 245 20.19 8.30 -0.98
N ASP A 246 19.85 7.10 -0.51
CA ASP A 246 19.33 5.99 -1.30
C ASP A 246 17.84 5.74 -1.00
N LEU A 247 17.22 6.55 -0.14
CA LEU A 247 15.82 6.43 0.25
C LEU A 247 14.96 7.41 -0.56
N TYR A 248 14.10 6.85 -1.40
CA TYR A 248 13.21 7.58 -2.29
C TYR A 248 11.74 7.40 -1.88
N GLY A 249 10.90 8.34 -2.28
CA GLY A 249 9.45 8.26 -2.09
C GLY A 249 8.70 8.32 -3.41
N ILE A 250 7.91 7.28 -3.73
CA ILE A 250 7.08 7.23 -4.92
C ILE A 250 5.65 6.88 -4.51
N LEU A 251 4.73 7.83 -4.71
CA LEU A 251 3.31 7.61 -4.47
C LEU A 251 2.79 6.43 -5.28
N ASN A 252 1.94 5.61 -4.64
CA ASN A 252 1.20 4.58 -5.35
C ASN A 252 0.24 5.22 -6.37
N GLY A 253 0.04 4.51 -7.49
CA GLY A 253 -1.04 4.84 -8.39
C GLY A 253 -2.38 4.32 -7.86
N VAL A 254 -3.46 4.79 -8.46
CA VAL A 254 -4.81 4.24 -8.26
C VAL A 254 -5.31 3.58 -9.53
N ASP A 255 -6.10 2.51 -9.36
CA ASP A 255 -6.75 1.83 -10.47
C ASP A 255 -7.97 2.64 -10.96
N ASN A 256 -7.89 3.11 -12.20
CA ASN A 256 -8.96 3.85 -12.87
C ASN A 256 -10.02 2.95 -13.51
N HIS A 257 -9.88 1.62 -13.43
CA HIS A 257 -10.90 0.68 -13.90
C HIS A 257 -11.93 0.39 -12.81
N GLY A 258 -11.47 -0.03 -11.62
CA GLY A 258 -12.35 -0.25 -10.47
C GLY A 258 -12.93 1.05 -9.91
N TRP A 259 -12.14 2.11 -9.83
CA TRP A 259 -12.54 3.38 -9.22
C TRP A 259 -12.63 4.50 -10.25
N ASN A 260 -13.79 4.65 -10.88
CA ASN A 260 -14.02 5.69 -11.87
C ASN A 260 -15.48 6.13 -11.91
N PRO A 261 -15.82 7.37 -11.50
CA PRO A 261 -17.22 7.80 -11.41
C PRO A 261 -17.95 7.74 -12.77
N ARG A 262 -17.23 7.65 -13.90
CA ARG A 262 -17.81 7.55 -15.24
C ARG A 262 -18.39 6.17 -15.57
N THR A 263 -17.85 5.11 -14.98
CA THR A 263 -18.11 3.71 -15.36
C THR A 263 -18.29 2.80 -14.17
N ASP A 264 -18.19 3.32 -12.95
CA ASP A 264 -18.31 2.57 -11.71
C ASP A 264 -19.70 1.92 -11.59
N PRO A 265 -19.80 0.59 -11.59
CA PRO A 265 -21.07 -0.12 -11.55
C PRO A 265 -21.72 -0.09 -10.16
N PHE A 266 -20.99 0.32 -9.12
CA PHE A 266 -21.46 0.32 -7.74
C PHE A 266 -22.16 1.62 -7.33
N ILE A 267 -22.20 2.62 -8.23
CA ILE A 267 -22.89 3.88 -7.98
C ILE A 267 -24.11 4.01 -8.90
N PRO A 268 -25.29 4.40 -8.38
CA PRO A 268 -26.51 4.47 -9.19
C PRO A 268 -26.44 5.48 -10.35
N TYR A 269 -25.67 6.57 -10.18
CA TYR A 269 -25.58 7.64 -11.16
C TYR A 269 -24.12 7.93 -11.51
N ASN A 270 -23.66 7.44 -12.66
CA ASN A 270 -22.32 7.78 -13.15
C ASN A 270 -22.18 9.25 -13.56
N TYR A 271 -20.96 9.79 -13.44
CA TYR A 271 -20.68 11.20 -13.67
C TYR A 271 -19.23 11.50 -14.06
N ASN A 272 -18.99 12.75 -14.45
CA ASN A 272 -17.67 13.28 -14.80
C ASN A 272 -17.58 14.78 -14.46
N LEU A 273 -16.42 15.37 -14.74
CA LEU A 273 -16.13 16.80 -14.55
C LEU A 273 -17.17 17.77 -15.17
N ARG A 274 -17.87 17.35 -16.22
CA ARG A 274 -18.88 18.15 -16.93
C ARG A 274 -20.29 17.97 -16.35
N ASN A 275 -20.56 16.89 -15.62
CA ASN A 275 -21.87 16.56 -15.05
C ASN A 275 -21.80 16.24 -13.55
N LEU A 276 -21.50 17.22 -12.71
CA LEU A 276 -21.44 17.00 -11.24
C LEU A 276 -22.82 16.86 -10.58
N ARG A 277 -23.93 17.12 -11.30
CA ARG A 277 -25.28 17.01 -10.74
C ARG A 277 -25.61 15.58 -10.31
N SER A 278 -25.16 14.59 -11.07
CA SER A 278 -25.31 13.18 -10.72
C SER A 278 -24.63 12.80 -9.39
N LYS A 279 -23.62 13.56 -8.93
CA LYS A 279 -23.05 13.38 -7.58
C LYS A 279 -24.07 13.70 -6.48
N LEU A 280 -24.90 14.73 -6.66
CA LEU A 280 -25.99 15.06 -5.72
C LEU A 280 -27.04 13.94 -5.67
N MET A 281 -27.31 13.27 -6.81
CA MET A 281 -28.20 12.12 -6.85
C MET A 281 -27.59 10.91 -6.10
N ASN A 282 -26.27 10.68 -6.24
CA ASN A 282 -25.58 9.67 -5.42
C ASN A 282 -25.60 10.01 -3.93
N LYS A 283 -25.52 11.30 -3.56
CA LYS A 283 -25.69 11.75 -2.17
C LYS A 283 -27.08 11.41 -1.64
N GLN A 284 -28.12 11.67 -2.43
CA GLN A 284 -29.48 11.29 -2.07
C GLN A 284 -29.60 9.76 -1.89
N ALA A 285 -29.13 8.98 -2.86
CA ALA A 285 -29.15 7.52 -2.78
C ALA A 285 -28.37 6.95 -1.58
N LEU A 286 -27.23 7.56 -1.23
CA LEU A 286 -26.46 7.21 -0.04
C LEU A 286 -27.27 7.43 1.24
N LEU A 287 -27.90 8.60 1.38
CA LEU A 287 -28.66 8.95 2.57
C LEU A 287 -29.94 8.10 2.68
N GLU A 288 -30.63 7.84 1.57
CA GLU A 288 -31.76 6.91 1.51
C GLU A 288 -31.36 5.49 1.92
N ARG A 289 -30.25 4.95 1.38
CA ARG A 289 -29.74 3.60 1.74
C ARG A 289 -29.44 3.47 3.23
N LEU A 290 -29.11 4.57 3.90
CA LEU A 290 -28.72 4.60 5.31
C LEU A 290 -29.81 5.18 6.23
N ASN A 291 -31.02 5.40 5.71
CA ASN A 291 -32.16 5.97 6.43
C ASN A 291 -31.86 7.34 7.08
N LEU A 292 -31.02 8.14 6.44
CA LEU A 292 -30.72 9.52 6.84
C LEU A 292 -31.54 10.52 6.00
N PRO A 293 -32.00 11.64 6.58
CA PRO A 293 -32.79 12.62 5.85
C PRO A 293 -31.95 13.33 4.78
N PHE A 294 -32.43 13.35 3.53
CA PHE A 294 -31.76 14.08 2.46
C PHE A 294 -31.98 15.60 2.57
N ASN A 295 -30.88 16.36 2.51
CA ASN A 295 -30.92 17.80 2.32
C ASN A 295 -29.66 18.28 1.57
N GLU A 296 -29.82 18.90 0.40
CA GLU A 296 -28.71 19.39 -0.42
C GLU A 296 -27.77 20.37 0.31
N ARG A 297 -28.31 21.13 1.27
CA ARG A 297 -27.56 22.15 2.04
C ARG A 297 -26.84 21.57 3.26
N THR A 298 -27.14 20.34 3.68
CA THR A 298 -26.48 19.67 4.79
C THR A 298 -25.28 18.86 4.28
N PRO A 299 -24.01 19.18 4.62
CA PRO A 299 -22.86 18.39 4.19
C PRO A 299 -22.86 16.99 4.79
N VAL A 300 -22.39 16.01 4.02
CA VAL A 300 -22.16 14.62 4.46
C VAL A 300 -20.67 14.35 4.55
N ILE A 301 -20.21 13.96 5.74
CA ILE A 301 -18.85 13.47 5.98
C ILE A 301 -18.86 11.94 5.83
N GLY A 302 -18.11 11.43 4.86
CA GLY A 302 -17.90 10.00 4.65
C GLY A 302 -16.58 9.51 5.24
N VAL A 303 -16.60 8.32 5.82
CA VAL A 303 -15.42 7.58 6.28
C VAL A 303 -15.51 6.16 5.75
N VAL A 304 -14.46 5.71 5.06
CA VAL A 304 -14.25 4.29 4.71
C VAL A 304 -12.85 3.92 5.19
N SER A 305 -12.74 3.06 6.21
CA SER A 305 -11.45 2.73 6.82
C SER A 305 -11.50 1.46 7.68
N ARG A 306 -10.34 0.84 7.90
CA ARG A 306 -10.17 -0.02 9.10
C ARG A 306 -10.36 0.82 10.35
N LEU A 307 -11.04 0.30 11.36
CA LEU A 307 -11.33 1.00 12.62
C LEU A 307 -10.26 0.63 13.64
N VAL A 308 -9.07 1.19 13.48
CA VAL A 308 -7.91 0.96 14.35
C VAL A 308 -7.31 2.28 14.78
N SER A 309 -6.62 2.31 15.92
CA SER A 309 -5.99 3.51 16.49
C SER A 309 -5.10 4.29 15.50
N GLN A 310 -4.39 3.61 14.60
CA GLN A 310 -3.60 4.23 13.53
C GLN A 310 -4.41 5.23 12.68
N LYS A 311 -5.73 5.03 12.52
CA LYS A 311 -6.59 5.83 11.64
C LYS A 311 -7.17 7.08 12.31
N GLY A 312 -6.80 7.35 13.57
CA GLY A 312 -7.07 8.64 14.21
C GLY A 312 -8.50 8.83 14.71
N PHE A 313 -9.26 7.75 14.90
CA PHE A 313 -10.64 7.83 15.37
C PHE A 313 -10.76 8.20 16.86
N ASP A 314 -9.68 8.02 17.63
CA ASP A 314 -9.48 8.61 18.96
C ASP A 314 -9.55 10.15 18.94
N LEU A 315 -9.21 10.80 17.82
CA LEU A 315 -9.43 12.25 17.66
C LEU A 315 -10.91 12.59 17.44
N VAL A 316 -11.67 11.70 16.82
CA VAL A 316 -13.09 11.90 16.47
C VAL A 316 -13.99 11.70 17.70
N GLN A 317 -13.68 10.70 18.52
CA GLN A 317 -14.44 10.34 19.72
C GLN A 317 -14.84 11.53 20.61
N PRO A 318 -13.89 12.36 21.10
CA PRO A 318 -14.22 13.50 21.96
C PRO A 318 -14.89 14.66 21.21
N LEU A 319 -14.77 14.71 19.87
CA LEU A 319 -15.35 15.79 19.06
C LEU A 319 -16.78 15.52 18.62
N LEU A 320 -17.20 14.25 18.59
CA LEU A 320 -18.45 13.86 17.98
C LEU A 320 -19.66 14.64 18.54
N PRO A 321 -19.85 14.80 19.87
CA PRO A 321 -20.97 15.59 20.40
C PRO A 321 -20.95 17.05 19.94
N ARG A 322 -19.76 17.64 19.78
CA ARG A 322 -19.60 19.01 19.27
C ARG A 322 -19.87 19.09 17.76
N LEU A 323 -19.47 18.08 16.99
CA LEU A 323 -19.74 18.00 15.55
C LEU A 323 -21.23 17.85 15.26
N MET A 324 -21.95 17.04 16.05
CA MET A 324 -23.38 16.81 15.87
C MET A 324 -24.24 18.05 16.17
N LYS A 325 -23.70 19.07 16.84
CA LYS A 325 -24.37 20.38 16.99
C LYS A 325 -24.43 21.18 15.69
N HIS A 326 -23.57 20.86 14.71
CA HIS A 326 -23.63 21.47 13.39
C HIS A 326 -24.69 20.77 12.54
N ARG A 327 -25.25 21.50 11.58
CA ARG A 327 -26.13 20.92 10.55
C ARG A 327 -25.29 20.13 9.54
N LEU A 328 -24.86 18.94 9.93
CA LEU A 328 -24.11 17.99 9.11
C LEU A 328 -24.56 16.56 9.38
N GLN A 329 -24.16 15.66 8.48
CA GLN A 329 -24.32 14.21 8.64
C GLN A 329 -22.95 13.52 8.56
N MET A 330 -22.80 12.38 9.22
CA MET A 330 -21.61 11.54 9.16
C MET A 330 -21.98 10.09 8.89
N VAL A 331 -21.26 9.46 7.95
CA VAL A 331 -21.42 8.07 7.55
C VAL A 331 -20.08 7.35 7.71
N VAL A 332 -20.08 6.26 8.46
CA VAL A 332 -18.88 5.44 8.72
C VAL A 332 -19.07 4.03 8.19
N LEU A 333 -18.10 3.56 7.40
CA LEU A 333 -17.98 2.16 6.97
C LEU A 333 -16.61 1.64 7.38
N GLY A 334 -16.60 0.53 8.13
CA GLY A 334 -15.34 -0.09 8.54
C GLY A 334 -15.52 -1.22 9.54
N THR A 335 -14.42 -1.91 9.84
CA THR A 335 -14.33 -2.89 10.93
C THR A 335 -12.93 -2.84 11.54
N GLY A 336 -12.79 -3.26 12.79
CA GLY A 336 -11.50 -3.26 13.49
C GLY A 336 -11.63 -3.51 14.98
N GLU A 337 -11.04 -2.64 15.79
CA GLU A 337 -11.01 -2.76 17.25
C GLU A 337 -12.42 -2.69 17.84
N PRO A 338 -12.84 -3.65 18.70
CA PRO A 338 -14.19 -3.68 19.27
C PRO A 338 -14.62 -2.40 19.98
N SER A 339 -13.68 -1.70 20.63
CA SER A 339 -13.94 -0.41 21.30
C SER A 339 -14.39 0.67 20.32
N LEU A 340 -13.73 0.77 19.16
CA LEU A 340 -14.07 1.72 18.10
C LEU A 340 -15.37 1.34 17.40
N GLU A 341 -15.59 0.04 17.13
CA GLU A 341 -16.85 -0.42 16.55
C GLU A 341 -18.05 -0.10 17.47
N ASN A 342 -17.91 -0.38 18.77
CA ASN A 342 -18.95 -0.10 19.75
C ASN A 342 -19.22 1.40 19.89
N PHE A 343 -18.17 2.22 19.88
CA PHE A 343 -18.32 3.68 19.85
C PHE A 343 -19.18 4.15 18.67
N PHE A 344 -18.89 3.67 17.45
CA PHE A 344 -19.66 4.08 16.27
C PHE A 344 -21.09 3.53 16.25
N ARG A 345 -21.33 2.32 16.79
CA ARG A 345 -22.70 1.80 17.01
C ARG A 345 -23.48 2.70 17.97
N GLN A 346 -22.88 3.11 19.08
CA GLN A 346 -23.50 4.01 20.06
C GLN A 346 -23.74 5.41 19.48
N ALA A 347 -22.82 5.92 18.66
CA ALA A 347 -22.99 7.17 17.92
C ALA A 347 -24.21 7.14 16.99
N ALA A 348 -24.38 6.06 16.22
CA ALA A 348 -25.54 5.89 15.34
C ALA A 348 -26.86 5.85 16.14
N ALA A 349 -26.87 5.18 17.29
CA ALA A 349 -28.04 5.14 18.18
C ALA A 349 -28.35 6.50 18.83
N SER A 350 -27.33 7.30 19.15
CA SER A 350 -27.49 8.60 19.81
C SER A 350 -27.91 9.71 18.85
N TYR A 351 -27.56 9.59 17.56
CA TYR A 351 -27.79 10.61 16.54
C TYR A 351 -28.45 10.03 15.27
N PRO A 352 -29.62 9.37 15.35
CA PRO A 352 -30.18 8.57 14.26
C PRO A 352 -30.54 9.35 12.99
N GLN A 353 -30.65 10.68 13.07
CA GLN A 353 -30.93 11.56 11.92
C GLN A 353 -29.66 12.23 11.34
N GLN A 354 -28.51 12.06 12.00
CA GLN A 354 -27.24 12.69 11.62
C GLN A 354 -26.09 11.70 11.45
N PHE A 355 -26.19 10.49 11.99
CA PHE A 355 -25.09 9.54 12.02
C PHE A 355 -25.55 8.15 11.59
N ALA A 356 -24.83 7.56 10.64
CA ALA A 356 -25.01 6.16 10.27
C ALA A 356 -23.65 5.43 10.29
N THR A 357 -23.68 4.16 10.68
CA THR A 357 -22.50 3.30 10.64
C THR A 357 -22.84 1.94 10.04
N HIS A 358 -21.92 1.39 9.26
CA HIS A 358 -21.93 0.00 8.84
C HIS A 358 -20.64 -0.66 9.32
N ILE A 359 -20.78 -1.63 10.22
CA ILE A 359 -19.63 -2.36 10.75
C ILE A 359 -19.43 -3.64 9.94
N GLY A 360 -18.34 -3.68 9.16
CA GLY A 360 -18.03 -4.79 8.26
C GLY A 360 -17.44 -4.30 6.93
N PHE A 361 -17.23 -5.26 6.03
CA PHE A 361 -16.79 -4.98 4.66
C PHE A 361 -17.99 -4.88 3.72
N ASN A 362 -18.10 -3.79 2.98
CA ASN A 362 -19.15 -3.60 1.98
C ASN A 362 -18.61 -2.76 0.81
N ASN A 363 -18.28 -3.43 -0.30
CA ASN A 363 -17.66 -2.75 -1.43
C ASN A 363 -18.61 -1.74 -2.08
N GLU A 364 -19.87 -2.11 -2.33
CA GLU A 364 -20.85 -1.21 -2.91
C GLU A 364 -21.03 0.07 -2.09
N LEU A 365 -21.14 -0.09 -0.77
CA LEU A 365 -21.29 1.05 0.14
C LEU A 365 -20.02 1.90 0.19
N ALA A 366 -18.83 1.31 0.07
CA ALA A 366 -17.58 2.07 -0.01
C ALA A 366 -17.54 3.00 -1.25
N HIS A 367 -17.96 2.48 -2.41
CA HIS A 367 -18.08 3.25 -3.64
C HIS A 367 -19.17 4.33 -3.52
N LEU A 368 -20.34 3.98 -2.97
CA LEU A 368 -21.45 4.91 -2.78
C LEU A 368 -21.12 6.02 -1.77
N ILE A 369 -20.41 5.73 -0.68
CA ILE A 369 -19.89 6.75 0.25
C ILE A 369 -18.92 7.67 -0.50
N THR A 370 -17.98 7.09 -1.25
CA THR A 370 -16.99 7.87 -2.01
C THR A 370 -17.65 8.75 -3.08
N ALA A 371 -18.76 8.31 -3.68
CA ALA A 371 -19.51 9.09 -4.66
C ALA A 371 -20.53 10.06 -4.08
N GLY A 372 -21.15 9.75 -2.95
CA GLY A 372 -22.26 10.50 -2.37
C GLY A 372 -21.86 11.46 -1.23
N ALA A 373 -20.73 11.23 -0.55
CA ALA A 373 -20.25 12.15 0.46
C ALA A 373 -19.78 13.48 -0.16
N ASP A 374 -19.82 14.54 0.64
CA ASP A 374 -19.24 15.85 0.28
C ASP A 374 -17.80 15.96 0.78
N ILE A 375 -17.56 15.48 2.01
CA ILE A 375 -16.27 15.51 2.69
C ILE A 375 -15.81 14.08 2.93
N PHE A 376 -14.55 13.75 2.65
CA PHE A 376 -13.95 12.47 2.99
C PHE A 376 -12.97 12.65 4.14
N LEU A 377 -13.21 12.02 5.29
CA LEU A 377 -12.42 12.25 6.51
C LEU A 377 -11.35 11.16 6.70
N MET A 378 -10.08 11.56 6.77
CA MET A 378 -8.94 10.69 7.08
C MET A 378 -8.02 11.33 8.14
N PRO A 379 -8.35 11.19 9.44
CA PRO A 379 -7.61 11.82 10.52
C PRO A 379 -6.38 11.01 10.97
N SER A 380 -5.84 10.16 10.10
CA SER A 380 -4.81 9.16 10.40
C SER A 380 -3.64 9.71 11.22
N ARG A 381 -3.21 8.93 12.22
CA ARG A 381 -1.99 9.20 12.99
C ARG A 381 -0.78 9.16 12.10
N TYR A 382 -0.67 8.11 11.28
CA TYR A 382 0.27 8.04 10.16
C TYR A 382 -0.36 7.28 8.99
N GLU A 383 0.05 7.60 7.77
CA GLU A 383 -0.50 7.02 6.56
C GLU A 383 0.60 6.92 5.49
N PRO A 384 1.23 5.76 5.28
CA PRO A 384 2.37 5.62 4.37
C PRO A 384 2.08 6.22 2.99
N CYS A 385 0.99 5.79 2.36
CA CYS A 385 0.45 6.42 1.14
C CYS A 385 -1.00 6.88 1.37
N GLY A 386 -1.88 5.93 1.71
CA GLY A 386 -3.33 6.12 1.66
C GLY A 386 -3.83 6.11 0.22
N LEU A 387 -4.92 5.39 -0.07
CA LEU A 387 -5.55 5.36 -1.39
C LEU A 387 -6.88 6.12 -1.42
N ASN A 388 -7.61 6.12 -0.31
CA ASN A 388 -8.98 6.67 -0.23
C ASN A 388 -9.04 8.18 -0.45
N GLN A 389 -7.99 8.93 -0.14
CA GLN A 389 -7.91 10.35 -0.48
C GLN A 389 -7.78 10.57 -2.00
N MET A 390 -7.08 9.69 -2.71
CA MET A 390 -6.97 9.76 -4.17
C MET A 390 -8.30 9.37 -4.82
N TYR A 391 -8.95 8.30 -4.35
CA TYR A 391 -10.29 7.92 -4.80
C TYR A 391 -11.33 9.02 -4.52
N SER A 392 -11.33 9.60 -3.32
CA SER A 392 -12.28 10.68 -2.99
C SER A 392 -12.06 11.92 -3.88
N LEU A 393 -10.81 12.32 -4.14
CA LEU A 393 -10.50 13.39 -5.10
C LEU A 393 -11.01 13.08 -6.51
N MET A 394 -10.80 11.85 -7.01
CA MET A 394 -11.30 11.42 -8.33
C MET A 394 -12.84 11.45 -8.44
N TYR A 395 -13.53 11.22 -7.33
CA TYR A 395 -15.00 11.26 -7.23
C TYR A 395 -15.52 12.65 -6.81
N GLY A 396 -14.65 13.66 -6.72
CA GLY A 396 -15.03 15.01 -6.31
C GLY A 396 -15.58 15.07 -4.88
N THR A 397 -15.20 14.14 -4.01
CA THR A 397 -15.42 14.21 -2.55
C THR A 397 -14.20 14.85 -1.92
N VAL A 398 -14.38 15.97 -1.24
CA VAL A 398 -13.26 16.81 -0.79
C VAL A 398 -12.63 16.22 0.47
N PRO A 399 -11.34 15.86 0.45
CA PRO A 399 -10.72 15.23 1.61
C PRO A 399 -10.38 16.25 2.71
N VAL A 400 -10.59 15.84 3.97
CA VAL A 400 -10.08 16.49 5.18
C VAL A 400 -9.11 15.52 5.83
N VAL A 401 -7.83 15.87 5.87
CA VAL A 401 -6.75 14.93 6.24
C VAL A 401 -5.77 15.51 7.24
N ARG A 402 -5.14 14.63 8.03
CA ARG A 402 -3.89 15.01 8.70
C ARG A 402 -2.77 15.07 7.67
N LYS A 403 -1.88 16.05 7.77
CA LYS A 403 -0.69 16.21 6.93
C LYS A 403 0.39 15.23 7.38
N THR A 404 0.24 13.96 7.03
CA THR A 404 1.19 12.86 7.28
C THR A 404 1.30 11.95 6.06
N GLY A 405 2.50 11.40 5.82
CA GLY A 405 2.84 10.50 4.72
C GLY A 405 2.20 10.89 3.38
N GLY A 406 1.58 9.94 2.68
CA GLY A 406 1.00 10.20 1.37
C GLY A 406 -0.21 11.14 1.37
N LEU A 407 -0.88 11.35 2.51
CA LEU A 407 -1.94 12.36 2.62
C LEU A 407 -1.36 13.77 2.45
N ALA A 408 -0.14 14.00 2.97
CA ALA A 408 0.55 15.27 2.84
C ALA A 408 1.01 15.56 1.39
N ASP A 409 1.25 14.52 0.60
CA ASP A 409 1.74 14.62 -0.77
C ASP A 409 0.59 14.71 -1.79
N THR A 410 -0.61 14.21 -1.47
CA THR A 410 -1.76 14.21 -2.39
C THR A 410 -2.80 15.29 -2.09
N VAL A 411 -2.93 15.75 -0.84
CA VAL A 411 -3.90 16.77 -0.44
C VAL A 411 -3.23 18.12 -0.19
N ILE A 412 -3.59 19.09 -1.03
CA ILE A 412 -3.12 20.47 -0.99
C ILE A 412 -4.19 21.33 -0.32
N ASP A 413 -3.83 22.01 0.76
CA ASP A 413 -4.74 22.83 1.56
C ASP A 413 -5.31 24.01 0.76
N TYR A 414 -6.64 24.09 0.70
CA TYR A 414 -7.38 25.12 -0.03
C TYR A 414 -7.01 26.55 0.39
N TYR A 415 -6.92 26.83 1.68
CA TYR A 415 -6.66 28.20 2.15
C TYR A 415 -5.19 28.60 2.06
N LYS A 416 -4.27 27.64 2.08
CA LYS A 416 -2.82 27.91 1.91
C LYS A 416 -2.41 28.03 0.45
N HIS A 417 -3.13 27.34 -0.45
CA HIS A 417 -2.88 27.38 -1.88
C HIS A 417 -4.20 27.56 -2.64
N PRO A 418 -4.78 28.78 -2.67
CA PRO A 418 -6.10 29.03 -3.25
C PRO A 418 -6.23 28.69 -4.74
N ASP A 419 -5.13 28.64 -5.47
CA ASP A 419 -5.02 28.34 -6.90
C ASP A 419 -5.08 26.84 -7.21
N ARG A 420 -4.45 26.02 -6.37
CA ARG A 420 -4.23 24.57 -6.62
C ARG A 420 -4.72 23.64 -5.51
N GLY A 421 -5.27 24.19 -4.43
CA GLY A 421 -5.79 23.43 -3.31
C GLY A 421 -6.95 22.53 -3.73
N ASN A 422 -6.94 21.30 -3.21
CA ASN A 422 -7.87 20.22 -3.54
C ASN A 422 -8.53 19.59 -2.29
N GLY A 423 -8.19 20.06 -1.08
CA GLY A 423 -8.80 19.62 0.18
C GLY A 423 -8.42 20.49 1.37
N PHE A 424 -8.61 19.96 2.58
CA PHE A 424 -8.27 20.63 3.82
C PHE A 424 -7.31 19.77 4.65
N THR A 425 -6.32 20.42 5.26
CA THR A 425 -5.29 19.73 6.04
C THR A 425 -5.19 20.26 7.47
N PHE A 426 -4.75 19.41 8.39
CA PHE A 426 -4.29 19.80 9.72
C PHE A 426 -2.97 19.10 10.07
N LYS A 427 -2.16 19.66 10.98
CA LYS A 427 -0.83 19.11 11.32
C LYS A 427 -0.82 18.40 12.68
N GLY A 428 -1.25 19.08 13.74
CA GLY A 428 -1.23 18.53 15.10
C GLY A 428 -2.13 17.30 15.21
N TYR A 429 -1.63 16.22 15.81
CA TYR A 429 -2.46 15.05 16.12
C TYR A 429 -3.29 15.34 17.37
N SER A 430 -4.32 16.18 17.23
CA SER A 430 -5.16 16.60 18.34
C SER A 430 -6.62 16.84 17.91
N PRO A 431 -7.59 16.64 18.81
CA PRO A 431 -8.99 16.93 18.53
C PRO A 431 -9.23 18.38 18.08
N VAL A 432 -8.52 19.34 18.68
CA VAL A 432 -8.67 20.76 18.34
C VAL A 432 -8.25 21.05 16.90
N ALA A 433 -7.10 20.51 16.47
CA ALA A 433 -6.60 20.71 15.12
C ALA A 433 -7.50 20.05 14.06
N LEU A 434 -8.02 18.85 14.35
CA LEU A 434 -9.00 18.18 13.50
C LEU A 434 -10.29 19.00 13.39
N TYR A 435 -10.82 19.48 14.51
CA TYR A 435 -12.04 20.28 14.54
C TYR A 435 -11.92 21.54 13.68
N GLN A 436 -10.80 22.28 13.79
CA GLN A 436 -10.54 23.47 12.98
C GLN A 436 -10.52 23.17 11.48
N ALA A 437 -9.95 22.03 11.06
CA ALA A 437 -9.96 21.65 9.64
C ALA A 437 -11.36 21.27 9.14
N LEU A 438 -12.14 20.55 9.95
CA LEU A 438 -13.53 20.23 9.64
C LEU A 438 -14.40 21.49 9.57
N GLU A 439 -14.25 22.41 10.52
CA GLU A 439 -14.98 23.68 10.55
C GLU A 439 -14.70 24.53 9.30
N ARG A 440 -13.45 24.59 8.84
CA ARG A 440 -13.08 25.25 7.57
C ARG A 440 -13.78 24.62 6.36
N ALA A 441 -13.87 23.29 6.31
CA ALA A 441 -14.55 22.57 5.22
C ALA A 441 -16.07 22.80 5.25
N ILE A 442 -16.68 22.65 6.43
CA ILE A 442 -18.12 22.85 6.67
C ILE A 442 -18.52 24.29 6.33
N SER A 443 -17.70 25.28 6.69
CA SER A 443 -17.96 26.70 6.43
C SER A 443 -17.85 27.07 4.95
N LEU A 444 -17.02 26.38 4.16
CA LEU A 444 -16.92 26.60 2.72
C LEU A 444 -18.07 25.94 1.95
N PHE A 445 -18.61 24.82 2.45
CA PHE A 445 -19.61 24.02 1.74
C PHE A 445 -20.85 24.78 1.23
N PRO A 446 -21.43 25.76 1.96
CA PRO A 446 -22.53 26.59 1.46
C PRO A 446 -22.15 27.42 0.22
N GLN A 447 -20.87 27.74 0.02
CA GLN A 447 -20.36 28.47 -1.13
C GLN A 447 -20.22 27.54 -2.34
N LYS A 448 -21.36 27.13 -2.92
CA LYS A 448 -21.44 26.08 -3.95
C LYS A 448 -20.58 26.32 -5.19
N ALA A 449 -20.28 27.57 -5.55
CA ALA A 449 -19.37 27.87 -6.66
C ALA A 449 -17.92 27.49 -6.30
N ALA A 450 -17.42 27.97 -5.16
CA ALA A 450 -16.08 27.64 -4.65
C ALA A 450 -15.94 26.14 -4.38
N TRP A 451 -16.95 25.50 -3.78
CA TRP A 451 -16.94 24.05 -3.54
C TRP A 451 -16.86 23.26 -4.84
N ARG A 452 -17.63 23.63 -5.87
CA ARG A 452 -17.58 22.96 -7.19
C ARG A 452 -16.20 23.09 -7.85
N GLU A 453 -15.55 24.25 -7.75
CA GLU A 453 -14.19 24.41 -8.26
C GLU A 453 -13.18 23.55 -7.48
N LEU A 454 -13.33 23.46 -6.16
CA LEU A 454 -12.50 22.57 -5.33
C LEU A 454 -12.66 21.09 -5.74
N MET A 455 -13.90 20.63 -5.97
CA MET A 455 -14.17 19.29 -6.48
C MET A 455 -13.50 19.05 -7.83
N LYS A 456 -13.64 19.99 -8.77
CA LYS A 456 -13.05 19.87 -10.12
C LYS A 456 -11.51 19.80 -10.07
N ARG A 457 -10.86 20.52 -9.16
CA ARG A 457 -9.40 20.44 -8.97
C ARG A 457 -8.98 19.05 -8.51
N GLY A 458 -9.69 18.47 -7.54
CA GLY A 458 -9.48 17.09 -7.12
C GLY A 458 -9.63 16.10 -8.27
N MET A 459 -10.75 16.18 -9.00
CA MET A 459 -11.06 15.29 -10.11
C MET A 459 -10.13 15.43 -11.33
N LYS A 460 -9.39 16.54 -11.45
CA LYS A 460 -8.36 16.75 -12.49
C LYS A 460 -6.98 16.24 -12.09
N SER A 461 -6.79 15.84 -10.84
CA SER A 461 -5.49 15.36 -10.35
C SER A 461 -5.16 14.00 -10.98
N ASP A 462 -3.93 13.84 -11.46
CA ASP A 462 -3.46 12.58 -12.06
C ASP A 462 -2.75 11.72 -11.01
N PHE A 463 -3.43 10.67 -10.58
CA PHE A 463 -2.91 9.63 -9.68
C PHE A 463 -2.74 8.28 -10.40
N SER A 464 -2.63 8.28 -11.73
CA SER A 464 -2.56 7.04 -12.51
C SER A 464 -1.27 6.25 -12.25
N TRP A 465 -1.38 4.92 -12.38
CA TRP A 465 -0.21 4.03 -12.35
C TRP A 465 0.81 4.33 -13.45
N LYS A 466 0.42 4.94 -14.57
CA LYS A 466 1.36 5.38 -15.61
C LYS A 466 2.36 6.40 -15.03
N ARG A 467 1.87 7.39 -14.30
CA ARG A 467 2.70 8.41 -13.66
C ARG A 467 3.65 7.81 -12.63
N SER A 468 3.15 6.93 -11.76
CA SER A 468 3.98 6.27 -10.75
C SER A 468 5.02 5.33 -11.37
N ALA A 469 4.64 4.53 -12.38
CA ALA A 469 5.55 3.62 -13.07
C ALA A 469 6.70 4.36 -13.77
N GLN A 470 6.47 5.55 -14.33
CA GLN A 470 7.55 6.38 -14.87
C GLN A 470 8.58 6.77 -13.80
N LYS A 471 8.13 7.12 -12.58
CA LYS A 471 9.04 7.38 -11.45
C LYS A 471 9.81 6.11 -11.05
N TYR A 472 9.15 4.94 -11.04
CA TYR A 472 9.84 3.68 -10.75
C TYR A 472 10.90 3.33 -11.80
N LEU A 473 10.65 3.56 -13.09
CA LEU A 473 11.68 3.37 -14.13
C LEU A 473 12.89 4.29 -13.91
N GLN A 474 12.68 5.55 -13.54
CA GLN A 474 13.77 6.48 -13.18
C GLN A 474 14.56 6.00 -11.95
N LEU A 475 13.86 5.45 -10.95
CA LEU A 475 14.50 4.86 -9.77
C LEU A 475 15.33 3.62 -10.17
N TYR A 476 14.82 2.77 -11.05
CA TYR A 476 15.55 1.61 -11.55
C TYR A 476 16.81 2.02 -12.32
N GLU A 477 16.74 3.04 -13.15
CA GLU A 477 17.93 3.61 -13.80
C GLU A 477 18.94 4.14 -12.78
N THR A 478 18.47 4.77 -11.70
CA THR A 478 19.32 5.24 -10.60
C THR A 478 20.03 4.08 -9.91
N ALA A 479 19.33 2.97 -9.66
CA ALA A 479 19.92 1.75 -9.11
C ALA A 479 21.00 1.16 -10.02
N LEU A 480 20.74 1.11 -11.34
CA LEU A 480 21.69 0.59 -12.33
C LEU A 480 22.97 1.42 -12.42
N ARG A 481 22.87 2.76 -12.30
CA ARG A 481 24.04 3.66 -12.38
C ARG A 481 24.99 3.57 -11.19
N LYS A 482 24.52 3.10 -10.02
CA LYS A 482 25.41 2.89 -8.86
C LYS A 482 26.53 1.88 -9.14
N SER A 483 26.28 0.93 -10.06
CA SER A 483 27.28 -0.01 -10.56
C SER A 483 28.52 0.64 -11.17
N SER A 484 28.36 1.76 -11.86
CA SER A 484 29.45 2.36 -12.64
C SER A 484 30.50 3.00 -11.73
N ARG A 485 30.11 3.47 -10.54
CA ARG A 485 31.02 4.16 -9.61
C ARG A 485 31.90 3.22 -8.77
N GLU A 486 31.44 2.01 -8.48
CA GLU A 486 32.27 1.03 -7.76
C GLU A 486 33.30 0.34 -8.67
N MET A 487 33.04 0.27 -9.98
CA MET A 487 34.01 -0.26 -10.96
C MET A 487 35.12 0.72 -11.34
N ASP A 488 34.89 2.03 -11.24
CA ASP A 488 35.89 3.07 -11.56
C ASP A 488 36.86 3.37 -10.40
N LEU A 489 36.68 2.70 -9.24
CA LEU A 489 37.45 2.90 -8.01
C LEU A 489 38.30 1.69 -7.59
N VAL A 490 38.46 0.68 -8.48
CA VAL A 490 39.32 -0.50 -8.26
C VAL A 490 40.58 -0.43 -9.12
#